data_AF-A0A849QMG5-F1
#
_entry.id   AF-A0A849QMG5-F1
#
_cell.length_a   1.000
_cell.length_b   1.000
_cell.length_c   1.000
_cell.angle_alpha   90.00
_cell.angle_beta   90.00
_cell.angle_gamma   90.00
#
_symmetry.space_group_name_H-M   'P 1'
#
loop_
_entity.id
_entity.type
_entity.pdbx_description
1 polymer ?
#
loop_
_entity_poly.entity_id
_entity_poly.type
_entity_poly.pdbx_seq_one_letter_code
_entity_poly.pdbx_strand_id
1 'polypeptide(L)'
;RRAGIKEGQRDIAFPLLAVPMTAYLANDDPVSASYWETVLASVFTVRYGDIMIVHSIEPYALLPELHIRDTIYTDPRTPVKVDPKVYEVGSPDKDSPVFVTTNFALTYYTVESDLASNGIDCYLLATDTDGLGVEAAVAGGQMTGQKVSDEFKRVGFDFSEMTAHNTVILPGLAARLQGDMEDASGLKVKIGPPDSGRIPGWMEKNWPPE
;
A
#
# COMPACT_ATOMS: atom_id res chain seq x y z
N ARG A 1 27.49 -15.80 -6.48
CA ARG A 1 26.29 -16.47 -5.90
C ARG A 1 26.06 -17.91 -6.41
N ARG A 2 25.88 -18.15 -7.72
CA ARG A 2 25.56 -19.50 -8.26
C ARG A 2 26.58 -20.58 -7.87
N ALA A 3 27.87 -20.36 -8.10
CA ALA A 3 28.91 -21.33 -7.78
C ALA A 3 28.97 -21.66 -6.27
N GLY A 4 28.82 -20.65 -5.40
CA GLY A 4 28.77 -20.86 -3.95
C GLY A 4 27.57 -21.71 -3.49
N ILE A 5 26.39 -21.54 -4.09
CA ILE A 5 25.16 -22.26 -3.70
C ILE A 5 25.04 -23.62 -4.39
N LYS A 6 25.10 -23.65 -5.74
CA LYS A 6 24.81 -24.86 -6.52
C LYS A 6 26.00 -25.80 -6.62
N GLU A 7 27.21 -25.25 -6.74
CA GLU A 7 28.42 -26.05 -6.96
C GLU A 7 29.18 -26.29 -5.65
N GLY A 8 28.73 -25.70 -4.54
CA GLY A 8 29.32 -25.90 -3.22
C GLY A 8 30.70 -25.28 -3.03
N GLN A 9 31.11 -24.35 -3.90
CA GLN A 9 32.42 -23.71 -3.84
C GLN A 9 32.48 -22.70 -2.68
N ARG A 10 32.87 -23.17 -1.49
CA ARG A 10 32.88 -22.37 -0.25
C ARG A 10 33.91 -21.24 -0.28
N ASP A 11 35.01 -21.41 -0.99
CA ASP A 11 36.12 -20.44 -1.05
C ASP A 11 35.74 -19.11 -1.72
N ILE A 12 34.59 -19.07 -2.41
CA ILE A 12 34.05 -17.87 -3.08
C ILE A 12 32.63 -17.54 -2.61
N ALA A 13 32.14 -18.21 -1.57
CA ALA A 13 30.77 -18.08 -1.05
C ALA A 13 30.68 -16.97 0.02
N PHE A 14 31.25 -15.81 -0.27
CA PHE A 14 31.25 -14.64 0.62
C PHE A 14 30.31 -13.54 0.10
N PRO A 15 29.92 -12.57 0.96
CA PRO A 15 29.23 -11.36 0.51
C PRO A 15 30.01 -10.61 -0.58
N LEU A 16 29.29 -10.02 -1.52
CA LEU A 16 29.81 -9.25 -2.65
C LEU A 16 29.78 -7.76 -2.34
N LEU A 17 30.95 -7.13 -2.39
CA LEU A 17 31.09 -5.68 -2.42
C LEU A 17 30.99 -5.19 -3.87
N ALA A 18 30.08 -4.26 -4.14
CA ALA A 18 29.95 -3.56 -5.41
C ALA A 18 30.27 -2.07 -5.23
N VAL A 19 30.73 -1.43 -6.31
CA VAL A 19 31.13 -0.01 -6.30
C VAL A 19 30.38 0.76 -7.40
N PRO A 20 29.05 0.99 -7.27
CA PRO A 20 28.25 1.76 -8.23
C PRO A 20 28.83 3.15 -8.57
N MET A 21 29.54 3.79 -7.63
CA MET A 21 30.15 5.12 -7.82
C MET A 21 31.11 5.23 -9.01
N THR A 22 31.53 4.11 -9.61
CA THR A 22 32.24 4.14 -10.90
C THR A 22 31.46 4.83 -12.02
N ALA A 23 30.14 5.02 -11.89
CA ALA A 23 29.34 5.82 -12.83
C ALA A 23 29.86 7.26 -13.00
N TYR A 24 30.44 7.84 -11.94
CA TYR A 24 31.07 9.17 -11.96
C TYR A 24 32.42 9.20 -12.70
N LEU A 25 33.01 8.04 -13.01
CA LEU A 25 34.20 7.98 -13.87
C LEU A 25 33.85 7.95 -15.36
N ALA A 26 32.60 7.57 -15.69
CA ALA A 26 32.12 7.41 -17.05
C ALA A 26 31.23 8.56 -17.54
N ASN A 27 30.78 9.43 -16.64
CA ASN A 27 29.89 10.54 -16.95
C ASN A 27 30.42 11.82 -16.31
N ASP A 28 30.62 12.87 -17.11
CA ASP A 28 31.14 14.16 -16.64
C ASP A 28 30.05 15.02 -15.97
N ASP A 29 28.79 14.85 -16.37
CA ASP A 29 27.66 15.56 -15.78
C ASP A 29 27.22 14.89 -14.45
N PRO A 30 27.24 15.60 -13.32
CA PRO A 30 26.92 15.01 -12.01
C PRO A 30 25.51 14.43 -11.91
N VAL A 31 24.53 15.03 -12.60
CA VAL A 31 23.13 14.57 -12.58
C VAL A 31 23.01 13.25 -13.35
N SER A 32 23.58 13.20 -14.55
CA SER A 32 23.62 11.98 -15.36
C SER A 32 24.42 10.86 -14.67
N ALA A 33 25.54 11.20 -14.03
CA ALA A 33 26.32 10.26 -13.24
C ALA A 33 25.52 9.66 -12.07
N SER A 34 24.77 10.50 -11.35
CA SER A 34 23.88 10.06 -10.27
C SER A 34 22.79 9.09 -10.75
N TYR A 35 22.18 9.37 -11.91
CA TYR A 35 21.20 8.47 -12.50
C TYR A 35 21.80 7.11 -12.87
N TRP A 36 22.98 7.11 -13.50
CA TRP A 36 23.66 5.86 -13.85
C TRP A 36 24.14 5.08 -12.63
N GLU A 37 24.60 5.79 -11.59
CA GLU A 37 24.93 5.17 -10.30
C GLU A 37 23.71 4.46 -9.71
N THR A 38 22.57 5.15 -9.68
CA THR A 38 21.29 4.60 -9.20
C THR A 38 20.91 3.35 -10.01
N VAL A 39 20.98 3.41 -11.35
CA VAL A 39 20.68 2.23 -12.18
C VAL A 39 21.60 1.04 -11.86
N LEU A 40 22.91 1.28 -11.69
CA LEU A 40 23.86 0.22 -11.35
C LEU A 40 23.60 -0.36 -9.96
N ALA A 41 23.35 0.49 -8.97
CA ALA A 41 23.04 0.09 -7.61
C ALA A 41 21.74 -0.75 -7.57
N SER A 42 20.69 -0.32 -8.26
CA SER A 42 19.44 -1.08 -8.44
C SER A 42 19.67 -2.46 -9.06
N VAL A 43 20.50 -2.54 -10.11
CA VAL A 43 20.87 -3.83 -10.73
C VAL A 43 21.59 -4.73 -9.73
N PHE A 44 22.54 -4.20 -8.97
CA PHE A 44 23.27 -5.00 -7.99
C PHE A 44 22.40 -5.43 -6.82
N THR A 45 21.45 -4.61 -6.37
CA THR A 45 20.43 -5.00 -5.38
C THR A 45 19.66 -6.24 -5.85
N VAL A 46 19.21 -6.27 -7.09
CA VAL A 46 18.52 -7.44 -7.68
C VAL A 46 19.49 -8.60 -7.95
N ARG A 47 20.77 -8.29 -8.23
CA ARG A 47 21.81 -9.26 -8.63
C ARG A 47 22.83 -9.54 -7.53
N TYR A 48 22.33 -9.73 -6.30
CA TYR A 48 23.08 -10.29 -5.19
C TYR A 48 24.25 -9.45 -4.65
N GLY A 49 24.30 -8.15 -4.93
CA GLY A 49 25.21 -7.21 -4.25
C GLY A 49 24.82 -7.11 -2.78
N ASP A 50 25.77 -7.40 -1.89
CA ASP A 50 25.52 -7.44 -0.45
C ASP A 50 25.94 -6.13 0.24
N ILE A 51 27.00 -5.48 -0.25
CA ILE A 51 27.48 -4.18 0.22
C ILE A 51 27.76 -3.31 -0.99
N MET A 52 27.33 -2.04 -0.96
CA MET A 52 27.51 -1.10 -2.06
C MET A 52 28.18 0.18 -1.57
N ILE A 53 29.14 0.70 -2.35
CA ILE A 53 29.73 2.03 -2.15
C ILE A 53 29.15 2.97 -3.20
N VAL A 54 28.35 3.93 -2.72
CA VAL A 54 27.70 4.94 -3.54
C VAL A 54 28.26 6.33 -3.22
N HIS A 55 28.21 7.23 -4.20
CA HIS A 55 28.61 8.63 -4.09
C HIS A 55 27.40 9.55 -3.91
N SER A 56 26.33 9.37 -4.67
CA SER A 56 25.11 10.17 -4.58
C SER A 56 24.45 10.02 -3.20
N ILE A 57 24.11 11.17 -2.61
CA ILE A 57 23.37 11.28 -1.33
C ILE A 57 22.05 12.04 -1.51
N GLU A 58 21.74 12.42 -2.74
CA GLU A 58 20.57 13.19 -3.08
C GLU A 58 19.30 12.32 -2.93
N PRO A 59 18.19 12.89 -2.42
CA PRO A 59 16.97 12.12 -2.19
C PRO A 59 16.43 11.40 -3.43
N TYR A 60 16.54 12.02 -4.61
CA TYR A 60 16.05 11.42 -5.86
C TYR A 60 16.86 10.18 -6.30
N ALA A 61 18.12 10.06 -5.88
CA ALA A 61 18.98 8.92 -6.16
C ALA A 61 18.83 7.82 -5.10
N LEU A 62 18.68 8.20 -3.82
CA LEU A 62 18.54 7.25 -2.71
C LEU A 62 17.15 6.63 -2.59
N LEU A 63 16.08 7.36 -2.90
CA LEU A 63 14.71 6.86 -2.77
C LEU A 63 14.46 5.59 -3.61
N PRO A 64 14.85 5.54 -4.90
CA PRO A 64 14.75 4.32 -5.70
C PRO A 64 15.52 3.14 -5.10
N GLU A 65 16.73 3.37 -4.58
CA GLU A 65 17.57 2.33 -3.98
C GLU A 65 16.98 1.74 -2.70
N LEU A 66 16.45 2.59 -1.83
CA LEU A 66 15.75 2.14 -0.63
C LEU A 66 14.48 1.36 -1.01
N HIS A 67 13.72 1.87 -1.97
CA HIS A 67 12.47 1.25 -2.41
C HIS A 67 12.69 -0.13 -3.07
N ILE A 68 13.67 -0.27 -3.97
CA ILE A 68 13.96 -1.54 -4.62
C ILE A 68 14.53 -2.56 -3.64
N ARG A 69 15.38 -2.14 -2.70
CA ARG A 69 15.86 -3.01 -1.62
C ARG A 69 14.68 -3.55 -0.81
N ASP A 70 13.81 -2.68 -0.32
CA ASP A 70 12.70 -3.10 0.53
C ASP A 70 11.73 -4.00 -0.23
N THR A 71 11.51 -3.74 -1.52
CA THR A 71 10.66 -4.58 -2.39
C THR A 71 11.27 -5.96 -2.64
N ILE A 72 12.57 -6.04 -2.98
CA ILE A 72 13.25 -7.30 -3.33
C ILE A 72 13.49 -8.19 -2.12
N TYR A 73 13.75 -7.60 -0.95
CA TYR A 73 14.07 -8.35 0.27
C TYR A 73 12.85 -8.63 1.17
N THR A 74 11.65 -8.21 0.77
CA THR A 74 10.40 -8.62 1.43
C THR A 74 10.14 -10.11 1.22
N ASP A 75 9.71 -10.84 2.25
CA ASP A 75 9.36 -12.26 2.13
C ASP A 75 8.16 -12.42 1.17
N PRO A 76 8.33 -13.11 0.03
CA PRO A 76 7.26 -13.27 -0.96
C PRO A 76 6.10 -14.15 -0.47
N ARG A 77 6.24 -14.85 0.66
CA ARG A 77 5.20 -15.74 1.21
C ARG A 77 4.25 -15.02 2.17
N THR A 78 4.71 -13.97 2.83
CA THR A 78 3.93 -13.25 3.84
C THR A 78 3.71 -11.82 3.37
N PRO A 79 2.51 -11.50 2.87
CA PRO A 79 2.17 -10.13 2.55
C PRO A 79 2.36 -9.24 3.78
N VAL A 80 2.92 -8.04 3.58
CA VAL A 80 3.00 -7.03 4.63
C VAL A 80 1.58 -6.54 4.91
N LYS A 81 1.17 -6.61 6.19
CA LYS A 81 -0.20 -6.29 6.61
C LYS A 81 -0.20 -5.15 7.61
N VAL A 82 -1.31 -4.42 7.63
CA VAL A 82 -1.64 -3.41 8.64
C VAL A 82 -2.60 -4.05 9.64
N ASP A 83 -2.60 -3.58 10.89
CA ASP A 83 -3.53 -4.09 11.89
C ASP A 83 -4.97 -3.79 11.47
N PRO A 84 -5.88 -4.79 11.47
CA PRO A 84 -7.25 -4.54 11.04
C PRO A 84 -8.03 -3.80 12.13
N LYS A 85 -8.28 -2.51 11.87
CA LYS A 85 -9.02 -1.56 12.71
C LYS A 85 -9.57 -0.42 11.85
N VAL A 86 -10.39 0.43 12.46
CA VAL A 86 -10.73 1.74 11.89
C VAL A 86 -9.62 2.73 12.22
N TYR A 87 -9.09 3.39 11.21
CA TYR A 87 -8.11 4.45 11.32
C TYR A 87 -8.80 5.79 11.08
N GLU A 88 -8.44 6.79 11.88
CA GLU A 88 -8.84 8.18 11.66
C GLU A 88 -7.80 8.84 10.75
N VAL A 89 -8.23 9.30 9.60
CA VAL A 89 -7.42 10.09 8.67
C VAL A 89 -7.77 11.55 8.89
N GLY A 90 -6.78 12.36 9.25
CA GLY A 90 -6.99 13.77 9.58
C GLY A 90 -7.70 13.96 10.94
N SER A 91 -8.80 14.70 10.95
CA SER A 91 -9.61 14.98 12.15
C SER A 91 -11.10 14.74 11.87
N PRO A 92 -11.53 13.47 11.72
CA PRO A 92 -12.90 13.14 11.35
C PRO A 92 -13.91 13.55 12.43
N ASP A 93 -15.08 13.96 11.95
CA ASP A 93 -16.26 14.31 12.73
C ASP A 93 -17.44 13.39 12.38
N LYS A 94 -18.67 13.76 12.81
CA LYS A 94 -19.87 12.95 12.58
C LYS A 94 -20.38 12.98 11.13
N ASP A 95 -19.96 13.96 10.33
CA ASP A 95 -20.35 14.10 8.93
C ASP A 95 -19.28 13.54 7.98
N SER A 96 -18.17 13.07 8.55
CA SER A 96 -17.02 12.54 7.84
C SER A 96 -17.30 11.14 7.26
N PRO A 97 -16.90 10.87 6.01
CA PRO A 97 -17.15 9.60 5.35
C PRO A 97 -16.44 8.43 6.02
N VAL A 98 -17.02 7.24 5.87
CA VAL A 98 -16.41 5.97 6.29
C VAL A 98 -16.02 5.17 5.05
N PHE A 99 -14.72 5.02 4.81
CA PHE A 99 -14.16 4.23 3.72
C PHE A 99 -13.80 2.83 4.20
N VAL A 100 -13.92 1.85 3.30
CA VAL A 100 -13.46 0.48 3.53
C VAL A 100 -12.30 0.18 2.59
N THR A 101 -11.27 -0.44 3.12
CA THR A 101 -10.15 -1.00 2.36
C THR A 101 -9.75 -2.36 2.94
N THR A 102 -8.71 -2.97 2.37
CA THR A 102 -8.13 -4.21 2.91
C THR A 102 -6.89 -3.92 3.76
N ASN A 103 -6.50 -4.87 4.60
CA ASN A 103 -5.32 -4.76 5.46
C ASN A 103 -3.99 -5.04 4.73
N PHE A 104 -3.98 -5.14 3.40
CA PHE A 104 -2.73 -5.21 2.64
C PHE A 104 -2.03 -3.85 2.71
N ALA A 105 -0.80 -3.82 3.22
CA ALA A 105 -0.13 -2.57 3.58
C ALA A 105 -0.02 -1.59 2.41
N LEU A 106 0.32 -2.07 1.21
CA LEU A 106 0.42 -1.21 0.03
C LEU A 106 -0.95 -0.60 -0.32
N THR A 107 -2.03 -1.38 -0.32
CA THR A 107 -3.38 -0.87 -0.57
C THR A 107 -3.83 0.11 0.51
N TYR A 108 -3.61 -0.20 1.78
CA TYR A 108 -3.98 0.68 2.89
C TYR A 108 -3.27 2.04 2.80
N TYR A 109 -1.94 2.05 2.70
CA TYR A 109 -1.17 3.29 2.68
C TYR A 109 -1.39 4.11 1.40
N THR A 110 -1.68 3.48 0.27
CA THR A 110 -2.06 4.23 -0.94
C THR A 110 -3.39 4.96 -0.72
N VAL A 111 -4.40 4.30 -0.16
CA VAL A 111 -5.70 4.93 0.11
C VAL A 111 -5.58 6.02 1.18
N GLU A 112 -4.88 5.74 2.28
CA GLU A 112 -4.66 6.69 3.38
C GLU A 112 -3.90 7.93 2.91
N SER A 113 -2.83 7.76 2.13
CA SER A 113 -2.06 8.87 1.57
C SER A 113 -2.90 9.72 0.60
N ASP A 114 -3.73 9.10 -0.24
CA ASP A 114 -4.61 9.84 -1.16
C ASP A 114 -5.68 10.64 -0.40
N LEU A 115 -6.25 10.08 0.67
CA LEU A 115 -7.21 10.79 1.53
C LEU A 115 -6.54 11.96 2.27
N ALA A 116 -5.40 11.70 2.93
CA ALA A 116 -4.68 12.69 3.72
C ALA A 116 -4.14 13.84 2.86
N SER A 117 -3.52 13.53 1.71
CA SER A 117 -2.95 14.55 0.82
C SER A 117 -3.99 15.47 0.17
N ASN A 118 -5.25 15.04 0.11
CA ASN A 118 -6.36 15.84 -0.38
C ASN A 118 -7.19 16.50 0.74
N GLY A 119 -6.74 16.41 2.00
CA GLY A 119 -7.42 17.04 3.14
C GLY A 119 -8.81 16.47 3.42
N ILE A 120 -9.01 15.17 3.15
CA ILE A 120 -10.28 14.49 3.39
C ILE A 120 -10.24 13.84 4.77
N ASP A 121 -10.87 14.48 5.74
CA ASP A 121 -11.07 13.93 7.08
C ASP A 121 -12.06 12.76 7.02
N CYS A 122 -11.65 11.56 7.45
CA CYS A 122 -12.47 10.36 7.31
C CYS A 122 -12.09 9.21 8.25
N TYR A 123 -12.98 8.24 8.34
CA TYR A 123 -12.71 6.95 8.96
C TYR A 123 -12.35 5.93 7.87
N LEU A 124 -11.25 5.20 8.03
CA LEU A 124 -10.78 4.18 7.09
C LEU A 124 -10.70 2.81 7.78
N LEU A 125 -11.63 1.91 7.44
CA LEU A 125 -11.60 0.53 7.91
C LEU A 125 -10.58 -0.28 7.10
N ALA A 126 -9.56 -0.81 7.76
CA ALA A 126 -8.71 -1.86 7.21
C ALA A 126 -9.32 -3.24 7.52
N THR A 127 -9.96 -3.86 6.53
CA THR A 127 -10.57 -5.19 6.69
C THR A 127 -9.51 -6.28 6.63
N ASP A 128 -9.53 -7.23 7.56
CA ASP A 128 -8.58 -8.34 7.52
C ASP A 128 -8.84 -9.27 6.31
N THR A 129 -7.96 -9.24 5.32
CA THR A 129 -8.03 -10.10 4.12
C THR A 129 -6.80 -10.99 3.98
N ASP A 130 -6.12 -11.26 5.09
CA ASP A 130 -4.81 -11.91 5.10
C ASP A 130 -3.73 -11.14 4.35
N GLY A 131 -3.89 -9.83 4.16
CA GLY A 131 -2.94 -9.00 3.43
C GLY A 131 -3.09 -9.10 1.92
N LEU A 132 -4.29 -9.41 1.43
CA LEU A 132 -4.61 -9.39 0.00
C LEU A 132 -5.18 -8.04 -0.41
N GLY A 133 -4.81 -7.56 -1.60
CA GLY A 133 -5.42 -6.37 -2.21
C GLY A 133 -6.91 -6.59 -2.50
N VAL A 134 -7.67 -5.50 -2.70
CA VAL A 134 -9.14 -5.51 -2.81
C VAL A 134 -9.63 -6.54 -3.83
N GLU A 135 -9.21 -6.46 -5.09
CA GLU A 135 -9.73 -7.34 -6.14
C GLU A 135 -9.47 -8.83 -5.87
N ALA A 136 -8.25 -9.15 -5.42
CA ALA A 136 -7.86 -10.51 -5.07
C ALA A 136 -8.65 -11.03 -3.86
N ALA A 137 -8.84 -10.21 -2.82
CA ALA A 137 -9.59 -10.57 -1.63
C ALA A 137 -11.07 -10.82 -1.93
N VAL A 138 -11.68 -10.01 -2.81
CA VAL A 138 -13.07 -10.22 -3.21
C VAL A 138 -13.18 -11.47 -4.11
N ALA A 139 -12.20 -11.72 -4.99
CA ALA A 139 -12.22 -12.90 -5.86
C ALA A 139 -11.98 -14.21 -5.10
N GLY A 140 -11.10 -14.21 -4.10
CA GLY A 140 -10.81 -15.37 -3.27
C GLY A 140 -11.79 -15.57 -2.11
N GLY A 141 -12.75 -14.66 -1.92
CA GLY A 141 -13.77 -14.75 -0.86
C GLY A 141 -13.28 -14.33 0.53
N GLN A 142 -12.05 -13.82 0.66
CA GLN A 142 -11.54 -13.24 1.91
C GLN A 142 -12.17 -11.89 2.23
N MET A 143 -12.82 -11.23 1.28
CA MET A 143 -13.62 -10.02 1.49
C MET A 143 -15.05 -10.24 1.00
N THR A 144 -16.01 -10.17 1.91
CA THR A 144 -17.45 -10.30 1.66
C THR A 144 -18.22 -9.21 2.41
N GLY A 145 -19.45 -8.89 2.00
CA GLY A 145 -20.28 -7.90 2.70
C GLY A 145 -20.49 -8.24 4.18
N GLN A 146 -20.76 -9.52 4.48
CA GLN A 146 -20.86 -10.01 5.85
C GLN A 146 -19.56 -9.77 6.65
N LYS A 147 -18.40 -10.08 6.06
CA LYS A 147 -17.12 -9.94 6.76
C LYS A 147 -16.79 -8.49 7.06
N VAL A 148 -17.06 -7.56 6.13
CA VAL A 148 -16.88 -6.13 6.37
C VAL A 148 -17.80 -5.65 7.50
N SER A 149 -19.06 -6.09 7.51
CA SER A 149 -20.02 -5.80 8.59
C SER A 149 -19.56 -6.31 9.96
N ASP A 150 -19.09 -7.55 9.99
CA ASP A 150 -18.61 -8.19 11.23
C ASP A 150 -17.30 -7.55 11.70
N GLU A 151 -16.48 -7.06 10.79
CA GLU A 151 -15.24 -6.35 11.11
C GLU A 151 -15.51 -5.04 11.85
N PHE A 152 -16.48 -4.23 11.39
CA PHE A 152 -16.90 -3.02 12.11
C PHE A 152 -17.35 -3.32 13.55
N LYS A 153 -18.10 -4.41 13.76
CA LYS A 153 -18.50 -4.88 15.09
C LYS A 153 -17.29 -5.34 15.91
N ARG A 154 -16.37 -6.09 15.30
CA ARG A 154 -15.17 -6.63 15.95
C ARG A 154 -14.24 -5.53 16.45
N VAL A 155 -14.10 -4.45 15.68
CA VAL A 155 -13.23 -3.31 16.01
C VAL A 155 -13.94 -2.27 16.88
N GLY A 156 -15.22 -2.47 17.21
CA GLY A 156 -15.99 -1.61 18.11
C GLY A 156 -16.41 -0.27 17.50
N PHE A 157 -16.57 -0.18 16.18
CA PHE A 157 -17.01 1.04 15.53
C PHE A 157 -18.54 1.09 15.44
N ASP A 158 -19.16 1.93 16.26
CA ASP A 158 -20.61 2.16 16.23
C ASP A 158 -20.96 3.33 15.31
N PHE A 159 -21.60 3.02 14.18
CA PHE A 159 -22.03 4.02 13.20
C PHE A 159 -22.99 5.05 13.78
N SER A 160 -23.81 4.69 14.77
CA SER A 160 -24.80 5.59 15.37
C SER A 160 -24.17 6.62 16.31
N GLU A 161 -23.02 6.29 16.91
CA GLU A 161 -22.28 7.20 17.78
C GLU A 161 -21.29 8.05 16.98
N MET A 162 -20.62 7.43 16.01
CA MET A 162 -19.50 7.99 15.26
C MET A 162 -19.92 8.78 14.01
N THR A 163 -21.09 8.48 13.42
CA THR A 163 -21.56 9.12 12.18
C THR A 163 -23.03 9.55 12.27
N ALA A 164 -23.42 10.58 11.53
CA ALA A 164 -24.81 11.03 11.42
C ALA A 164 -25.57 10.37 10.24
N HIS A 165 -24.84 9.78 9.29
CA HIS A 165 -25.39 9.39 7.98
C HIS A 165 -25.53 7.87 7.76
N ASN A 166 -24.98 7.02 8.65
CA ASN A 166 -25.05 5.56 8.53
C ASN A 166 -24.69 5.03 7.11
N THR A 167 -23.67 5.64 6.51
CA THR A 167 -23.27 5.39 5.12
C THR A 167 -21.81 4.95 5.09
N VAL A 168 -21.52 3.89 4.33
CA VAL A 168 -20.17 3.35 4.16
C VAL A 168 -19.80 3.33 2.68
N ILE A 169 -18.53 3.60 2.37
CA ILE A 169 -18.00 3.67 1.01
C ILE A 169 -17.13 2.44 0.74
N LEU A 170 -17.58 1.60 -0.18
CA LEU A 170 -16.79 0.46 -0.67
C LEU A 170 -15.91 0.88 -1.86
N PRO A 171 -14.73 0.27 -2.03
CA PRO A 171 -13.92 0.45 -3.24
C PRO A 171 -14.68 0.00 -4.49
N GLY A 172 -14.42 0.64 -5.63
CA GLY A 172 -15.07 0.27 -6.89
C GLY A 172 -14.83 -1.19 -7.31
N LEU A 173 -13.67 -1.76 -6.96
CA LEU A 173 -13.32 -3.16 -7.21
C LEU A 173 -14.14 -4.15 -6.34
N ALA A 174 -14.79 -3.65 -5.29
CA ALA A 174 -15.67 -4.40 -4.41
C ALA A 174 -17.16 -4.12 -4.67
N ALA A 175 -17.52 -3.45 -5.78
CA ALA A 175 -18.90 -3.05 -6.08
C ALA A 175 -19.91 -4.20 -6.05
N ARG A 176 -19.48 -5.42 -6.42
CA ARG A 176 -20.34 -6.62 -6.37
C ARG A 176 -20.78 -7.02 -4.97
N LEU A 177 -20.13 -6.52 -3.91
CA LEU A 177 -20.47 -6.79 -2.52
C LEU A 177 -21.54 -5.85 -1.97
N GLN A 178 -22.02 -4.87 -2.75
CA GLN A 178 -22.94 -3.84 -2.28
C GLN A 178 -24.21 -4.43 -1.64
N GLY A 179 -24.95 -5.27 -2.38
CA GLY A 179 -26.21 -5.85 -1.90
C GLY A 179 -26.00 -6.68 -0.63
N ASP A 180 -25.01 -7.59 -0.65
CA ASP A 180 -24.68 -8.42 0.50
C ASP A 180 -24.31 -7.60 1.75
N MET A 181 -23.65 -6.45 1.57
CA MET A 181 -23.26 -5.55 2.66
C MET A 181 -24.47 -4.76 3.19
N GLU A 182 -25.32 -4.24 2.31
CA GLU A 182 -26.56 -3.54 2.67
C GLU A 182 -27.47 -4.47 3.48
N ASP A 183 -27.64 -5.72 3.03
CA ASP A 183 -28.46 -6.72 3.72
C ASP A 183 -27.88 -7.13 5.08
N ALA A 184 -26.55 -7.26 5.19
CA ALA A 184 -25.87 -7.71 6.41
C ALA A 184 -25.75 -6.61 7.49
N SER A 185 -25.55 -5.36 7.08
CA SER A 185 -25.29 -4.24 7.99
C SER A 185 -26.51 -3.35 8.23
N GLY A 186 -27.45 -3.28 7.29
CA GLY A 186 -28.52 -2.29 7.28
C GLY A 186 -28.03 -0.85 7.02
N LEU A 187 -26.76 -0.66 6.65
CA LEU A 187 -26.17 0.64 6.32
C LEU A 187 -26.39 0.97 4.85
N LYS A 188 -26.40 2.25 4.51
CA LYS A 188 -26.38 2.70 3.11
C LYS A 188 -24.97 2.48 2.56
N VAL A 189 -24.85 1.76 1.44
CA VAL A 189 -23.53 1.52 0.83
C VAL A 189 -23.39 2.38 -0.42
N LYS A 190 -22.29 3.14 -0.51
CA LYS A 190 -21.89 3.86 -1.72
C LYS A 190 -20.68 3.19 -2.34
N ILE A 191 -20.63 3.17 -3.68
CA ILE A 191 -19.50 2.63 -4.42
C ILE A 191 -18.57 3.78 -4.83
N GLY A 192 -17.37 3.76 -4.26
CA GLY A 192 -16.27 4.65 -4.61
C GLY A 192 -15.61 4.28 -5.94
N PRO A 193 -14.60 5.04 -6.36
CA PRO A 193 -13.86 4.73 -7.57
C PRO A 193 -13.03 3.44 -7.44
N PRO A 194 -12.64 2.79 -8.55
CA PRO A 194 -11.70 1.66 -8.53
C PRO A 194 -10.28 2.03 -8.10
N ASP A 195 -9.92 3.31 -8.25
CA ASP A 195 -8.59 3.88 -7.97
C ASP A 195 -8.74 4.99 -6.93
N SER A 196 -7.93 4.96 -5.87
CA SER A 196 -7.99 5.89 -4.74
C SER A 196 -7.62 7.33 -5.11
N GLY A 197 -6.78 7.54 -6.13
CA GLY A 197 -6.43 8.88 -6.61
C GLY A 197 -7.62 9.63 -7.21
N ARG A 198 -8.73 8.95 -7.48
CA ARG A 198 -9.98 9.54 -7.97
C ARG A 198 -11.00 9.84 -6.86
N ILE A 199 -10.70 9.52 -5.60
CA ILE A 199 -11.58 9.80 -4.46
C ILE A 199 -11.95 11.29 -4.37
N PRO A 200 -11.03 12.27 -4.52
CA PRO A 200 -11.39 13.68 -4.40
C PRO A 200 -12.50 14.11 -5.36
N GLY A 201 -12.35 13.79 -6.65
CA GLY A 201 -13.37 14.10 -7.66
C GLY A 201 -14.66 13.28 -7.54
N TRP A 202 -14.62 12.13 -6.88
CA TRP A 202 -15.82 11.36 -6.52
C TRP A 202 -16.56 12.01 -5.35
N MET A 203 -15.84 12.49 -4.33
CA MET A 203 -16.39 13.14 -3.15
C MET A 203 -17.17 14.40 -3.51
N GLU A 204 -16.64 15.26 -4.40
CA GLU A 204 -17.34 16.48 -4.84
C GLU A 204 -18.76 16.24 -5.41
N LYS A 205 -18.98 15.06 -6.00
CA LYS A 205 -20.24 14.72 -6.68
C LYS A 205 -21.16 13.84 -5.86
N ASN A 206 -20.61 13.12 -4.89
CA ASN A 206 -21.32 12.04 -4.19
C ASN A 206 -21.33 12.24 -2.65
N TRP A 207 -20.72 13.30 -2.13
CA TRP A 207 -20.66 13.60 -0.70
C TRP A 207 -20.97 15.08 -0.41
N PRO A 208 -21.75 15.43 0.64
CA PRO A 208 -22.39 14.55 1.62
C PRO A 208 -23.51 13.67 1.01
N PRO A 209 -23.89 12.56 1.66
CA PRO A 209 -24.97 11.71 1.16
C PRO A 209 -26.32 12.44 1.26
N GLU A 210 -27.03 12.55 0.12
CA GLU A 210 -28.46 12.91 0.09
C GLU A 210 -29.32 11.97 0.94
#